data_AF-A0A654G2G3-F1
#
_entry.id   AF-A0A654G2G3-F1
#
_cell.length_a   1.000
_cell.length_b   1.000
_cell.length_c   1.000
_cell.angle_alpha   90.00
_cell.angle_beta   90.00
_cell.angle_gamma   90.00
#
_symmetry.space_group_name_H-M   'P 1'
#
loop_
_entity.id
_entity.type
_entity.pdbx_description
1 polymer ?
#
loop_
_entity_poly.entity_id
_entity_poly.type
_entity_poly.pdbx_seq_one_letter_code
_entity_poly.pdbx_strand_id
1 'polypeptide(L)' 'MGAEIKKFSYDHCFHLCVAGEYGSNECFVDCAQKGFWHGDCANRTEKDPIRCCCYN' A
#
# COMPACT_ATOMS: atom_id res chain seq x y z
N MET A 1 19.13 14.62 -8.82
CA MET A 1 18.40 13.50 -9.46
C MET A 1 17.22 13.19 -8.57
N GLY A 2 16.02 13.62 -8.93
CA GLY A 2 14.80 13.29 -8.21
C GLY A 2 13.76 13.01 -9.27
N ALA A 3 13.71 11.78 -9.75
CA ALA A 3 12.68 11.38 -10.69
C ALA A 3 11.34 11.61 -10.00
N GLU A 4 10.49 12.46 -10.58
CA GLU A 4 9.07 12.52 -10.26
C GLU A 4 8.47 11.18 -10.71
N ILE A 5 8.60 10.17 -9.86
CA ILE A 5 8.01 8.86 -10.05
C ILE A 5 6.49 9.08 -9.98
N LYS A 6 5.81 8.82 -11.11
CA LYS A 6 4.37 8.95 -11.26
C LYS A 6 3.62 8.35 -10.06
N LYS A 7 3.12 9.25 -9.20
CA LYS A 7 1.87 9.21 -8.42
C LYS A 7 1.45 7.83 -7.88
N PHE A 8 2.31 7.15 -7.13
CA PHE A 8 1.79 6.26 -6.10
C PHE A 8 1.23 7.16 -5.00
N SER A 9 -0.10 7.28 -4.93
CA SER A 9 -0.71 8.10 -3.90
C SER A 9 -0.75 7.31 -2.60
N TYR A 10 -0.01 7.79 -1.60
CA TYR A 10 -0.04 7.20 -0.26
C TYR A 10 -1.28 7.63 0.55
N ASP A 11 -2.19 8.42 -0.05
CA ASP A 11 -3.44 8.86 0.58
C ASP A 11 -4.38 7.69 0.95
N HIS A 12 -4.25 6.56 0.27
CA HIS A 12 -5.04 5.36 0.53
C HIS A 12 -4.24 4.26 1.23
N CYS A 13 -3.30 4.66 2.08
CA CYS A 13 -2.55 3.75 2.94
C CYS A 13 -3.17 3.69 4.35
N PHE A 14 -3.83 2.59 4.67
CA PHE A 14 -4.66 2.48 5.87
C PHE A 14 -4.08 1.54 6.93
N HIS A 15 -3.88 0.27 6.56
CA HIS A 15 -3.53 -0.79 7.50
C HIS A 15 -2.01 -0.99 7.56
N LEU A 16 -1.45 -1.30 8.72
CA LEU A 16 -0.04 -1.69 8.81
C LEU A 16 0.13 -3.11 8.28
N CYS A 17 1.09 -3.31 7.39
CA CYS A 17 1.45 -4.65 6.98
C CYS A 17 2.41 -5.25 8.01
N VAL A 18 1.98 -6.35 8.62
CA VAL A 18 2.72 -7.06 9.66
C VAL A 18 3.12 -8.40 9.08
N ALA A 19 4.43 -8.64 9.00
CA ALA A 19 4.96 -9.89 8.46
C ALA A 19 4.43 -11.08 9.28
N GLY A 20 3.70 -11.97 8.62
CA GLY A 20 3.09 -13.16 9.24
C GLY A 20 1.65 -12.99 9.72
N GLU A 21 1.08 -11.77 9.68
CA GLU A 21 -0.32 -11.52 10.07
C GLU A 21 -1.12 -10.80 8.97
N TYR A 22 -0.54 -9.77 8.35
CA TYR A 22 -1.21 -8.96 7.33
C TYR A 22 -0.24 -8.58 6.22
N GLY A 23 -0.35 -9.25 5.07
CA GLY A 23 0.50 -9.08 3.89
C GLY A 23 -0.19 -8.43 2.69
N SER A 24 0.51 -8.44 1.55
CA SER A 24 0.01 -7.83 0.31
C SER A 24 -1.27 -8.49 -0.21
N ASN A 25 -1.50 -9.77 0.08
CA ASN A 25 -2.70 -10.48 -0.37
C ASN A 25 -3.95 -10.01 0.40
N GLU A 26 -3.85 -9.93 1.74
CA GLU A 26 -4.89 -9.36 2.60
C GLU A 26 -5.15 -7.91 2.23
N CYS A 27 -4.07 -7.15 1.97
CA CYS A 27 -4.16 -5.80 1.45
C CYS A 27 -4.94 -5.71 0.14
N PHE A 28 -4.64 -6.55 -0.83
CA PHE A 28 -5.35 -6.60 -2.10
C PHE A 28 -6.85 -6.87 -1.91
N VAL A 29 -7.21 -7.84 -1.06
CA VAL A 29 -8.61 -8.16 -0.78
C VAL A 29 -9.34 -6.98 -0.13
N ASP A 30 -8.73 -6.31 0.85
CA ASP A 30 -9.32 -5.16 1.54
C ASP A 30 -9.49 -3.97 0.58
N CYS A 31 -8.49 -3.70 -0.26
CA CYS A 31 -8.55 -2.68 -1.30
C CYS A 31 -9.62 -3.00 -2.35
N ALA A 32 -9.76 -4.26 -2.77
CA ALA A 32 -10.80 -4.69 -3.69
C ALA A 32 -12.21 -4.51 -3.09
N GLN A 33 -12.39 -4.80 -1.79
CA GLN A 33 -13.66 -4.54 -1.09
C GLN A 33 -14.00 -3.04 -1.01
N LYS A 34 -12.98 -2.17 -0.98
CA LYS A 34 -13.14 -0.71 -1.02
C LYS A 34 -13.33 -0.15 -2.43
N GLY A 35 -13.24 -0.99 -3.47
CA GLY A 35 -13.44 -0.61 -4.87
C GLY A 35 -12.16 -0.21 -5.61
N PHE A 36 -10.98 -0.52 -5.07
CA PHE A 36 -9.71 -0.33 -5.76
C PHE A 36 -9.32 -1.58 -6.57
N TRP A 37 -8.57 -1.39 -7.66
CA TRP A 37 -8.11 -2.50 -8.49
C TRP A 37 -6.85 -3.16 -7.95
N HIS A 38 -6.07 -2.42 -7.16
CA HIS A 38 -4.81 -2.88 -6.59
C HIS A 38 -4.69 -2.50 -5.13
N GLY A 39 -3.96 -3.31 -4.39
CA GLY A 39 -3.57 -3.08 -3.02
C GLY A 39 -2.26 -3.77 -2.76
N ASP A 40 -1.25 -3.03 -2.29
CA ASP A 40 0.03 -3.61 -1.90
C ASP A 40 0.60 -2.95 -0.66
N CYS A 41 1.47 -3.69 0.02
CA CYS A 41 2.18 -3.27 1.21
C CYS A 41 3.38 -2.41 0.80
N ALA A 42 3.22 -1.10 0.90
CA ALA A 42 4.24 -0.12 0.54
C ALA A 42 4.57 0.82 1.70
N ASN A 43 5.80 1.33 1.72
CA ASN A 43 6.21 2.43 2.58
C ASN A 43 6.79 3.56 1.73
N ARG A 44 6.69 4.79 2.24
CA ARG A 44 7.18 5.99 1.53
C ARG A 44 8.70 6.10 1.56
N THR A 45 9.32 5.59 2.62
CA THR A 45 10.77 5.49 2.78
C THR A 45 11.13 4.17 3.45
N GLU A 46 12.37 3.70 3.31
CA GLU A 46 12.85 2.45 3.93
C GLU A 46 12.72 2.42 5.47
N LYS A 47 12.58 3.59 6.10
CA LYS A 47 12.42 3.74 7.55
C LYS A 47 10.95 3.79 7.98
N ASP A 48 10.05 4.04 7.05
CA ASP A 48 8.63 4.10 7.35
C ASP A 48 8.06 2.68 7.49
N PRO A 49 7.10 2.49 8.41
CA PRO A 49 6.41 1.23 8.52
C PRO A 49 5.65 0.93 7.23
N ILE A 50 5.69 -0.32 6.80
CA ILE A 50 4.99 -0.79 5.60
C ILE A 50 3.48 -0.74 5.88
N ARG A 51 2.74 -0.10 4.98
CA ARG A 51 1.29 0.01 5.07
C ARG A 51 0.66 -0.51 3.79
N CYS A 52 -0.52 -1.08 3.94
CA CYS A 52 -1.37 -1.45 2.84
C CYS A 52 -1.91 -0.20 2.16
N CYS A 53 -1.54 -0.02 0.90
CA CYS A 53 -1.84 1.13 0.07
C CYS A 53 -2.66 0.70 -1.14
N CYS A 54 -3.88 1.23 -1.23
CA CYS A 54 -4.79 0.95 -2.34
C CYS A 54 -4.59 1.92 -3.50
N TYR A 55 -4.67 1.43 -4.73
CA TYR A 55 -4.54 2.25 -5.93
C TYR A 55 -5.26 1.61 -7.13
N ASN A 56 -5.47 2.39 -8.18
CA ASN A 56 -6.02 1.96 -9.47
C ASN A 56 -4.98 2.06 -10.57
#